data_AF-A0A963VP95-F1
#
_entry.id   AF-A0A963VP95-F1
#
_cell.length_a   1.000
_cell.length_b   1.000
_cell.length_c   1.000
_cell.angle_alpha   90.00
_cell.angle_beta   90.00
_cell.angle_gamma   90.00
#
_symmetry.space_group_name_H-M   'P 1'
#
loop_
_entity.id
_entity.type
_entity.pdbx_description
1 polymer ?
#
loop_
_entity_poly.entity_id
_entity_poly.type
_entity_poly.pdbx_seq_one_letter_code
_entity_poly.pdbx_strand_id
1 'polypeptide(L)'
;MTQVGKDTLGTRSTMTVGGKEYAYYSLAKAAAKIGDVSRLPFSMKVLLENLLRFEDGGFTVSTDDVQAIADWQKNPVTGSEIQYRPARVLLQDFTGVPCVVDLAAMRDAIAKLGGDTSRINPLVPVNLVIDHSVMVDEFGHPKAAEQNVEIEYQRNMERYDFLKWGSKSLANFYAVPPGTGICHQVNLENIAQSVWTSTDQQGKTVAYFDTCVGTDSHTTMVNGLGVLGWGVGGIEAEAAMLGQPVSMLIPEVVGFKFTGTLKEGVTATDLVLTCTNMLRKHGVVGRFVEYYGPGLASLTLADRATLANMAPEYGATCGFFGIDDKTLDYLRLTGREEDQIALVEAYAKEQGFWMEPGAADPVFSSTLELDLGTVVPSLAGPKRPQDRVDLTQVDDVFNQDMAETYKKTNARVPVEGKDFDIGDGDVMIAAITSCTNTSNPSVLVAAGLVAKKADELGLKPKPWVKTSLAPGSQVVTDYLNKAGLQAHLDNIGFNLVGYGCTTCIGNSGPLAEPISKAINENGLVAAAVISGNRNFEGRVSPDVRANFLASPPL
;
A
#
# COMPACT_ATOMS: atom_id res chain seq x y z
N MET A 1 4.69 26.19 1.24
CA MET A 1 5.37 26.84 0.09
C MET A 1 6.34 25.83 -0.46
N THR A 2 6.39 25.65 -1.78
CA THR A 2 7.34 24.74 -2.42
C THR A 2 8.42 25.54 -3.13
N GLN A 3 9.67 25.21 -2.85
CA GLN A 3 10.80 25.83 -3.53
C GLN A 3 10.97 25.22 -4.92
N VAL A 4 10.71 25.97 -5.99
CA VAL A 4 11.00 25.52 -7.37
C VAL A 4 12.36 26.01 -7.89
N GLY A 5 12.86 25.35 -8.93
CA GLY A 5 14.15 25.60 -9.57
C GLY A 5 14.21 26.85 -10.47
N LYS A 6 15.24 26.91 -11.32
CA LYS A 6 15.56 28.04 -12.23
C LYS A 6 14.87 27.96 -13.59
N ASP A 7 14.37 26.79 -13.99
CA ASP A 7 13.72 26.55 -15.29
C ASP A 7 14.56 27.02 -16.50
N THR A 8 15.84 26.65 -16.55
CA THR A 8 16.74 27.08 -17.64
C THR A 8 16.31 26.55 -19.02
N LEU A 9 15.53 25.47 -19.06
CA LEU A 9 14.95 24.91 -20.28
C LEU A 9 13.68 25.64 -20.76
N GLY A 10 13.13 26.58 -19.97
CA GLY A 10 11.94 27.35 -20.31
C GLY A 10 10.67 26.51 -20.44
N THR A 11 10.53 25.50 -19.57
CA THR A 11 9.44 24.52 -19.57
C THR A 11 8.25 24.97 -18.73
N ARG A 12 8.43 25.97 -17.85
CA ARG A 12 7.35 26.53 -17.08
C ARG A 12 6.26 27.08 -18.00
N SER A 13 5.04 26.74 -17.67
CA SER A 13 3.84 27.10 -18.40
C SER A 13 2.70 27.35 -17.41
N THR A 14 1.58 27.80 -17.94
CA THR A 14 0.39 28.11 -17.15
C THR A 14 -0.81 27.45 -17.80
N MET A 15 -1.65 26.81 -16.99
CA MET A 15 -2.95 26.29 -17.40
C MET A 15 -4.05 26.91 -16.53
N THR A 16 -5.25 26.99 -17.09
CA THR A 16 -6.44 27.49 -16.38
C THR A 16 -7.44 26.36 -16.23
N VAL A 17 -7.80 26.03 -14.99
CA VAL A 17 -8.78 24.98 -14.68
C VAL A 17 -9.80 25.56 -13.70
N GLY A 18 -11.09 25.46 -14.00
CA GLY A 18 -12.14 26.02 -13.13
C GLY A 18 -12.00 27.52 -12.85
N GLY A 19 -11.41 28.29 -13.78
CA GLY A 19 -11.14 29.72 -13.60
C GLY A 19 -9.95 30.06 -12.68
N LYS A 20 -9.23 29.04 -12.18
CA LYS A 20 -8.00 29.20 -11.40
C LYS A 20 -6.77 28.98 -12.28
N GLU A 21 -5.76 29.82 -12.08
CA GLU A 21 -4.48 29.76 -12.79
C GLU A 21 -3.49 28.86 -12.03
N TYR A 22 -2.91 27.88 -12.73
CA TYR A 22 -1.89 26.99 -12.19
C TYR A 22 -0.64 27.04 -13.07
N ALA A 23 0.50 27.38 -12.47
CA ALA A 23 1.78 27.15 -13.11
C ALA A 23 2.13 25.65 -13.08
N TYR A 24 2.84 25.16 -14.09
CA TYR A 24 3.35 23.79 -14.16
C TYR A 24 4.59 23.71 -15.07
N TYR A 25 5.29 22.58 -15.03
CA TYR A 25 6.47 22.32 -15.85
C TYR A 25 6.09 21.36 -16.98
N SER A 26 5.93 21.89 -18.20
CA SER A 26 5.33 21.17 -19.32
C SER A 26 6.28 20.15 -19.94
N LEU A 27 5.86 18.87 -19.94
CA LEU A 27 6.60 17.80 -20.61
C LEU A 27 6.66 18.00 -22.13
N ALA A 28 5.61 18.57 -22.75
CA ALA A 28 5.61 18.88 -24.18
C ALA A 28 6.66 19.96 -24.54
N LYS A 29 6.80 21.01 -23.71
CA LYS A 29 7.86 22.01 -23.90
C LYS A 29 9.25 21.42 -23.67
N ALA A 30 9.39 20.55 -22.65
CA ALA A 30 10.64 19.84 -22.41
C ALA A 30 11.04 19.00 -23.63
N ALA A 31 10.09 18.26 -24.22
CA ALA A 31 10.31 17.41 -25.39
C ALA A 31 10.92 18.17 -26.59
N ALA A 32 10.49 19.42 -26.79
CA ALA A 32 11.04 20.28 -27.84
C ALA A 32 12.52 20.68 -27.63
N LYS A 33 13.07 20.44 -26.44
CA LYS A 33 14.46 20.72 -26.06
C LYS A 33 15.31 19.47 -25.93
N ILE A 34 14.78 18.41 -25.31
CA ILE A 34 15.52 17.20 -24.94
C ILE A 34 15.22 15.98 -25.83
N GLY A 35 14.26 16.10 -26.76
CA GLY A 35 13.81 15.02 -27.63
C GLY A 35 12.45 14.44 -27.20
N ASP A 36 11.92 13.51 -28.02
CA ASP A 36 10.61 12.90 -27.76
C ASP A 36 10.58 12.14 -26.43
N VAL A 37 9.54 12.37 -25.62
CA VAL A 37 9.28 11.72 -24.33
C VAL A 37 7.88 11.08 -24.28
N SER A 38 7.19 11.02 -25.42
CA SER A 38 5.81 10.54 -25.52
C SER A 38 5.66 9.08 -25.08
N ARG A 39 6.69 8.27 -25.36
CA ARG A 39 6.74 6.83 -25.04
C ARG A 39 7.45 6.50 -23.72
N LEU A 40 7.72 7.49 -22.87
CA LEU A 40 8.23 7.22 -21.53
C LEU A 40 7.15 6.47 -20.73
N PRO A 41 7.52 5.46 -19.93
CA PRO A 41 6.63 4.94 -18.90
C PRO A 41 6.09 6.08 -18.05
N PHE A 42 4.84 5.96 -17.60
CA PHE A 42 4.21 6.99 -16.77
C PHE A 42 5.04 7.28 -15.51
N SER A 43 5.59 6.25 -14.86
CA SER A 43 6.49 6.43 -13.71
C SER A 43 7.71 7.31 -14.04
N MET A 44 8.24 7.21 -15.26
CA MET A 44 9.37 8.02 -15.73
C MET A 44 8.96 9.47 -16.07
N LYS A 45 7.72 9.68 -16.52
CA LYS A 45 7.15 11.03 -16.71
C LYS A 45 7.02 11.77 -15.38
N VAL A 46 6.70 11.07 -14.29
CA VAL A 46 6.71 11.66 -12.93
C VAL A 46 8.11 12.11 -12.53
N LEU A 47 9.13 11.28 -12.75
CA LEU A 47 10.52 11.64 -12.47
C LEU A 47 10.97 12.82 -13.34
N LEU A 48 10.63 12.83 -14.62
CA LEU A 48 10.95 13.92 -15.54
C LEU A 48 10.37 15.26 -15.05
N GLU A 49 9.08 15.29 -14.69
CA GLU A 49 8.43 16.49 -14.13
C GLU A 49 9.14 16.96 -12.86
N ASN A 50 9.50 16.03 -11.98
CA ASN A 50 10.19 16.34 -10.74
C ASN A 50 11.53 17.04 -11.00
N LEU A 51 12.35 16.48 -11.90
CA LEU A 51 13.63 17.06 -12.26
C LEU A 51 13.46 18.43 -12.94
N LEU A 52 12.49 18.59 -13.84
CA LEU A 52 12.20 19.88 -14.47
C LEU A 52 11.82 20.96 -13.45
N ARG A 53 10.97 20.60 -12.48
CA ARG A 53 10.52 21.53 -11.43
C ARG A 53 11.62 21.93 -10.48
N PHE A 54 12.63 21.08 -10.27
CA PHE A 54 13.72 21.30 -9.33
C PHE A 54 15.09 21.58 -9.98
N GLU A 55 15.17 21.70 -11.32
CA GLU A 55 16.40 22.06 -12.05
C GLU A 55 16.97 23.39 -11.52
N ASP A 56 18.17 23.36 -10.95
CA ASP A 56 18.75 24.47 -10.19
C ASP A 56 20.11 24.94 -10.71
N GLY A 57 20.42 24.63 -11.97
CA GLY A 57 21.70 24.90 -12.62
C GLY A 57 22.79 23.92 -12.21
N GLY A 58 22.41 22.69 -11.82
CA GLY A 58 23.34 21.61 -11.46
C GLY A 58 23.88 21.68 -10.03
N PHE A 59 23.22 22.40 -9.12
CA PHE A 59 23.56 22.31 -7.69
C PHE A 59 23.07 20.99 -7.10
N THR A 60 21.83 20.61 -7.42
CA THR A 60 21.29 19.27 -7.17
C THR A 60 20.69 18.63 -8.41
N VAL A 61 20.13 19.43 -9.33
CA VAL A 61 19.53 18.92 -10.57
C VAL A 61 20.03 19.78 -11.73
N SER A 62 20.65 19.13 -12.69
CA SER A 62 21.17 19.72 -13.93
C SER A 62 20.22 19.44 -15.11
N THR A 63 20.45 20.15 -16.22
CA THR A 63 19.77 19.85 -17.49
C THR A 63 20.23 18.53 -18.10
N ASP A 64 21.44 18.04 -17.77
CA ASP A 64 21.93 16.73 -18.17
C ASP A 64 21.15 15.60 -17.48
N ASP A 65 20.76 15.79 -16.22
CA ASP A 65 19.90 14.82 -15.49
C ASP A 65 18.52 14.70 -16.16
N VAL A 66 17.96 15.83 -16.60
CA VAL A 66 16.70 15.88 -17.37
C VAL A 66 16.87 15.18 -18.72
N GLN A 67 17.98 15.44 -19.44
CA GLN A 67 18.28 14.79 -20.71
C GLN A 67 18.44 13.27 -20.55
N ALA A 68 19.05 12.80 -19.46
CA ALA A 68 19.24 11.38 -19.18
C ALA A 68 17.92 10.61 -19.08
N ILE A 69 16.85 11.23 -18.55
CA ILE A 69 15.51 10.61 -18.52
C ILE A 69 14.94 10.45 -19.93
N ALA A 70 15.10 11.45 -20.81
CA ALA A 70 14.63 11.34 -22.19
C ALA A 70 15.42 10.28 -22.98
N ASP A 71 16.74 10.26 -22.79
CA ASP A 71 17.66 9.33 -23.44
C ASP A 71 17.47 7.87 -22.99
N TRP A 72 16.95 7.64 -21.78
CA TRP A 72 16.63 6.32 -21.28
C TRP A 72 15.76 5.50 -22.25
N GLN A 73 14.82 6.12 -22.98
CA GLN A 73 14.00 5.40 -23.96
C GLN A 73 14.81 4.77 -25.11
N LYS A 74 16.00 5.31 -25.41
CA LYS A 74 16.86 4.78 -26.48
C LYS A 74 17.56 3.49 -26.05
N ASN A 75 17.81 3.36 -24.75
CA ASN A 75 18.42 2.18 -24.13
C ASN A 75 17.91 2.06 -22.68
N PRO A 76 16.76 1.37 -22.46
CA PRO A 76 16.02 1.39 -21.20
C PRO A 76 16.68 0.49 -20.14
N VAL A 77 17.90 0.82 -19.75
CA VAL A 77 18.68 0.17 -18.70
C VAL A 77 18.84 1.11 -17.52
N THR A 78 19.35 0.61 -16.39
CA THR A 78 19.70 1.47 -15.26
C THR A 78 20.66 2.57 -15.70
N GLY A 79 20.28 3.82 -15.45
CA GLY A 79 21.02 5.01 -15.87
C GLY A 79 21.82 5.65 -14.74
N SER A 80 22.16 6.92 -14.95
CA SER A 80 22.86 7.76 -13.97
C SER A 80 22.06 7.97 -12.69
N GLU A 81 22.75 8.44 -11.65
CA GLU A 81 22.13 8.90 -10.41
C GLU A 81 21.40 10.25 -10.64
N ILE A 82 20.22 10.40 -10.05
CA ILE A 82 19.39 11.60 -10.08
C ILE A 82 18.96 11.99 -8.66
N GLN A 83 18.60 13.26 -8.49
CA GLN A 83 18.16 13.84 -7.22
C GLN A 83 16.65 14.10 -7.25
N TYR A 84 15.88 13.17 -6.67
CA TYR A 84 14.42 13.21 -6.66
C TYR A 84 13.89 13.82 -5.35
N ARG A 85 12.85 14.66 -5.42
CA ARG A 85 12.21 15.26 -4.23
C ARG A 85 10.75 14.86 -4.11
N PRO A 86 10.34 14.08 -3.10
CA PRO A 86 8.96 13.69 -2.95
C PRO A 86 8.07 14.89 -2.60
N ALA A 87 6.81 14.86 -3.03
CA ALA A 87 5.84 15.89 -2.68
C ALA A 87 5.45 15.85 -1.20
N ARG A 88 5.52 14.68 -0.57
CA ARG A 88 5.13 14.44 0.84
C ARG A 88 5.75 13.17 1.41
N VAL A 89 5.63 13.01 2.73
CA VAL A 89 6.04 11.82 3.47
C VAL A 89 4.86 11.19 4.22
N LEU A 90 4.77 9.86 4.21
CA LEU A 90 3.80 9.07 4.98
C LEU A 90 4.51 8.29 6.08
N LEU A 91 4.01 8.37 7.31
CA LEU A 91 4.51 7.63 8.46
C LEU A 91 3.42 6.76 9.06
N GLN A 92 3.84 5.72 9.76
CA GLN A 92 3.02 4.94 10.69
C GLN A 92 3.67 4.96 12.08
N ASP A 93 2.98 4.61 13.16
CA ASP A 93 3.44 4.86 14.53
C ASP A 93 4.68 4.06 15.00
N PHE A 94 4.94 2.86 14.50
CA PHE A 94 6.15 2.09 14.85
C PHE A 94 7.43 2.74 14.33
N THR A 95 7.40 3.31 13.13
CA THR A 95 8.56 4.01 12.54
C THR A 95 8.49 5.53 12.71
N GLY A 96 7.31 6.08 12.95
CA GLY A 96 7.10 7.50 13.17
C GLY A 96 7.55 7.95 14.55
N VAL A 97 7.41 7.10 15.59
CA VAL A 97 7.99 7.38 16.91
C VAL A 97 9.50 7.65 16.81
N PRO A 98 10.34 6.74 16.27
CA PRO A 98 11.76 7.02 16.14
C PRO A 98 12.05 8.24 15.24
N CYS A 99 11.31 8.45 14.14
CA CYS A 99 11.50 9.66 13.33
C CYS A 99 11.28 10.97 14.12
N VAL A 100 10.26 11.01 14.99
CA VAL A 100 10.00 12.19 15.83
C VAL A 100 11.05 12.33 16.93
N VAL A 101 11.58 11.22 17.47
CA VAL A 101 12.75 11.22 18.37
C VAL A 101 13.97 11.82 17.67
N ASP A 102 14.25 11.41 16.45
CA ASP A 102 15.41 11.88 15.69
C ASP A 102 15.31 13.38 15.35
N LEU A 103 14.12 13.86 14.97
CA LEU A 103 13.85 15.30 14.81
C LEU A 103 14.05 16.09 16.12
N ALA A 104 13.62 15.55 17.26
CA ALA A 104 13.85 16.17 18.56
C ALA A 104 15.35 16.21 18.90
N ALA A 105 16.06 15.10 18.69
CA ALA A 105 17.50 15.00 18.92
C ALA A 105 18.30 15.95 18.00
N MET A 106 17.89 16.10 16.74
CA MET A 106 18.47 17.07 15.81
C MET A 106 18.28 18.52 16.29
N ARG A 107 17.11 18.87 16.86
CA ARG A 107 16.90 20.19 17.48
C ARG A 107 17.84 20.42 18.65
N ASP A 108 18.01 19.44 19.53
CA ASP A 108 18.97 19.52 20.64
C ASP A 108 20.41 19.68 20.16
N ALA A 109 20.80 18.97 19.09
CA ALA A 109 22.13 19.09 18.50
C ALA A 109 22.37 20.49 17.91
N ILE A 110 21.41 21.03 17.15
CA ILE A 110 21.49 22.38 16.60
C ILE A 110 21.55 23.44 17.71
N ALA A 111 20.77 23.29 18.78
CA ALA A 111 20.82 24.19 19.93
C ALA A 111 22.20 24.20 20.60
N LYS A 112 22.82 23.03 20.80
CA LYS A 112 24.18 22.92 21.37
C LYS A 112 25.25 23.58 20.49
N LEU A 113 25.03 23.63 19.18
CA LEU A 113 25.90 24.33 18.23
C LEU A 113 25.59 25.84 18.12
N GLY A 114 24.61 26.36 18.87
CA GLY A 114 24.19 27.77 18.82
C GLY A 114 23.40 28.13 17.55
N GLY A 115 22.85 27.14 16.84
CA GLY A 115 22.04 27.34 15.63
C GLY A 115 20.55 27.52 15.91
N ASP A 116 19.81 27.88 14.87
CA ASP A 116 18.35 28.03 14.93
C ASP A 116 17.64 26.67 14.80
N THR A 117 17.05 26.22 15.91
CA THR A 117 16.32 24.94 15.99
C THR A 117 15.05 24.92 15.16
N SER A 118 14.48 26.08 14.81
CA SER A 118 13.29 26.16 13.97
C SER A 118 13.55 25.69 12.53
N ARG A 119 14.82 25.58 12.12
CA ARG A 119 15.22 25.00 10.84
C ARG A 119 15.03 23.48 10.78
N ILE A 120 14.96 22.81 11.93
CA ILE A 120 14.58 21.39 12.00
C ILE A 120 13.06 21.31 12.06
N ASN A 121 12.47 21.39 10.87
CA ASN A 121 11.04 21.27 10.62
C ASN A 121 10.81 20.66 9.24
N PRO A 122 9.78 19.80 9.08
CA PRO A 122 9.39 19.31 7.77
C PRO A 122 9.05 20.45 6.78
N LEU A 123 9.70 20.41 5.61
CA LEU A 123 9.48 21.32 4.48
C LEU A 123 8.39 20.83 3.53
N VAL A 124 8.07 19.54 3.58
CA VAL A 124 6.97 18.90 2.86
C VAL A 124 5.92 18.39 3.87
N PRO A 125 4.66 18.20 3.45
CA PRO A 125 3.64 17.59 4.30
C PRO A 125 4.07 16.20 4.79
N VAL A 126 3.92 15.97 6.10
CA VAL A 126 4.16 14.68 6.75
C VAL A 126 2.87 14.23 7.41
N ASN A 127 2.36 13.07 7.00
CA ASN A 127 1.15 12.50 7.58
C ASN A 127 1.53 11.20 8.29
N LEU A 128 1.36 11.18 9.62
CA LEU A 128 1.52 9.98 10.43
C LEU A 128 0.15 9.39 10.73
N VAL A 129 -0.01 8.07 10.56
CA VAL A 129 -1.23 7.34 10.95
C VAL A 129 -0.88 6.34 12.05
N ILE A 130 -1.66 6.32 13.14
CA ILE A 130 -1.46 5.37 14.24
C ILE A 130 -2.32 4.12 13.98
N ASP A 131 -1.67 3.03 13.58
CA ASP A 131 -2.34 1.81 13.09
C ASP A 131 -1.60 0.50 13.43
N HIS A 132 -0.36 0.55 13.92
CA HIS A 132 0.46 -0.62 14.29
C HIS A 132 0.37 -1.02 15.76
N SER A 133 -0.45 -0.33 16.55
CA SER A 133 -0.50 -0.51 18.02
C SER A 133 -1.66 -1.37 18.50
N VAL A 134 -2.80 -1.36 17.80
CA VAL A 134 -3.95 -2.22 18.15
C VAL A 134 -3.63 -3.70 17.89
N MET A 135 -4.05 -4.54 18.83
CA MET A 135 -3.90 -6.00 18.80
C MET A 135 -5.27 -6.66 18.93
N VAL A 136 -5.40 -7.88 18.40
CA VAL A 136 -6.62 -8.68 18.53
C VAL A 136 -6.58 -9.46 19.86
N ASP A 137 -6.62 -8.77 20.99
CA ASP A 137 -6.68 -9.40 22.31
C ASP A 137 -8.03 -10.12 22.52
N GLU A 138 -9.13 -9.44 22.16
CA GLU A 138 -10.51 -9.91 22.18
C GLU A 138 -11.07 -10.09 20.75
N PHE A 139 -11.96 -11.07 20.55
CA PHE A 139 -12.49 -11.42 19.23
C PHE A 139 -13.84 -12.18 19.29
N GLY A 140 -14.57 -12.23 18.18
CA GLY A 140 -15.77 -13.07 18.06
C GLY A 140 -16.98 -12.64 18.90
N HIS A 141 -16.99 -11.39 19.40
CA HIS A 141 -18.12 -10.82 20.14
C HIS A 141 -18.21 -9.30 19.90
N PRO A 142 -19.38 -8.66 20.14
CA PRO A 142 -19.63 -7.27 19.74
C PRO A 142 -18.87 -6.19 20.53
N LYS A 143 -18.15 -6.58 21.59
CA LYS A 143 -17.34 -5.65 22.41
C LYS A 143 -15.84 -5.73 22.08
N ALA A 144 -15.44 -6.60 21.15
CA ALA A 144 -14.04 -6.87 20.87
C ALA A 144 -13.28 -5.59 20.46
N ALA A 145 -13.84 -4.81 19.53
CA ALA A 145 -13.24 -3.53 19.12
C ALA A 145 -13.05 -2.54 20.28
N GLU A 146 -14.07 -2.36 21.12
CA GLU A 146 -14.00 -1.44 22.27
C GLU A 146 -12.88 -1.86 23.25
N GLN A 147 -12.84 -3.14 23.59
CA GLN A 147 -11.87 -3.70 24.53
C GLN A 147 -10.45 -3.70 23.98
N ASN A 148 -10.26 -4.02 22.70
CA ASN A 148 -8.94 -3.97 22.05
C ASN A 148 -8.39 -2.54 22.02
N VAL A 149 -9.24 -1.55 21.75
CA VAL A 149 -8.84 -0.12 21.79
C VAL A 149 -8.53 0.31 23.23
N GLU A 150 -9.30 -0.11 24.23
CA GLU A 150 -9.00 0.18 25.63
C GLU A 150 -7.61 -0.35 26.03
N ILE A 151 -7.32 -1.61 25.68
CA ILE A 151 -6.02 -2.25 25.93
C ILE A 151 -4.89 -1.53 25.17
N GLU A 152 -5.13 -1.15 23.91
CA GLU A 152 -4.19 -0.39 23.09
C GLU A 152 -3.78 0.93 23.78
N TYR A 153 -4.75 1.69 24.30
CA TYR A 153 -4.48 2.94 25.02
C TYR A 153 -3.72 2.71 26.32
N GLN A 154 -4.07 1.67 27.09
CA GLN A 154 -3.35 1.31 28.31
C GLN A 154 -1.87 0.98 28.03
N ARG A 155 -1.58 0.31 26.91
CA ARG A 155 -0.22 -0.11 26.54
C ARG A 155 0.62 1.01 25.91
N ASN A 156 0.00 1.98 25.22
CA ASN A 156 0.72 2.89 24.31
C ASN A 156 0.60 4.39 24.65
N MET A 157 0.06 4.73 25.83
CA MET A 157 -0.24 6.13 26.19
C MET A 157 0.95 7.09 26.03
N GLU A 158 2.13 6.69 26.48
CA GLU A 158 3.35 7.51 26.38
C GLU A 158 3.74 7.79 24.91
N ARG A 159 3.66 6.77 24.05
CA ARG A 159 3.93 6.91 22.61
C ARG A 159 2.94 7.88 21.96
N TYR A 160 1.67 7.82 22.35
CA TYR A 160 0.63 8.69 21.79
C TYR A 160 0.78 10.13 22.23
N ASP A 161 1.10 10.37 23.51
CA ASP A 161 1.40 11.71 24.00
C ASP A 161 2.64 12.29 23.31
N PHE A 162 3.66 11.47 23.05
CA PHE A 162 4.86 11.88 22.33
C PHE A 162 4.57 12.26 20.86
N LEU A 163 3.80 11.44 20.13
CA LEU A 163 3.42 11.76 18.74
C LEU A 163 2.51 12.99 18.66
N LYS A 164 1.60 13.16 19.64
CA LYS A 164 0.75 14.35 19.78
C LYS A 164 1.54 15.61 20.10
N TRP A 165 2.63 15.49 20.86
CA TRP A 165 3.59 16.59 21.02
C TRP A 165 4.25 16.93 19.69
N GLY A 166 4.69 15.92 18.92
CA GLY A 166 5.31 16.09 17.60
C GLY A 166 4.40 16.87 16.65
N SER A 167 3.13 16.49 16.53
CA SER A 167 2.15 17.15 15.67
C SER A 167 1.79 18.58 16.07
N LYS A 168 2.09 18.98 17.30
CA LYS A 168 1.91 20.37 17.78
C LYS A 168 3.18 21.20 17.66
N SER A 169 4.34 20.55 17.62
CA SER A 169 5.65 21.17 17.75
C SER A 169 6.43 21.23 16.43
N LEU A 170 5.99 20.51 15.41
CA LEU A 170 6.58 20.44 14.08
C LEU A 170 5.60 21.03 13.06
N ALA A 171 6.08 21.94 12.21
CA ALA A 171 5.30 22.45 11.10
C ALA A 171 5.07 21.36 10.04
N ASN A 172 3.95 21.42 9.32
CA ASN A 172 3.57 20.46 8.27
C ASN A 172 3.50 18.99 8.73
N PHE A 173 3.45 18.73 10.05
CA PHE A 173 3.33 17.39 10.61
C PHE A 173 1.92 17.17 11.13
N TYR A 174 1.23 16.18 10.57
CA TYR A 174 -0.13 15.81 10.92
C TYR A 174 -0.15 14.38 11.46
N ALA A 175 -0.90 14.16 12.54
CA ALA A 175 -1.08 12.84 13.13
C ALA A 175 -2.56 12.45 13.11
N VAL A 176 -2.86 11.34 12.44
CA VAL A 176 -4.17 10.70 12.45
C VAL A 176 -4.25 9.80 13.70
N PRO A 177 -5.28 9.99 14.56
CA PRO A 177 -5.35 9.29 15.85
C PRO A 177 -5.64 7.79 15.69
N PRO A 178 -5.42 6.98 16.76
CA PRO A 178 -5.75 5.56 16.78
C PRO A 178 -7.23 5.30 16.47
N GLY A 179 -7.55 4.14 15.91
CA GLY A 179 -8.92 3.74 15.60
C GLY A 179 -9.56 4.42 14.38
N THR A 180 -8.77 5.14 13.58
CA THR A 180 -9.24 5.78 12.34
C THR A 180 -9.13 4.86 11.13
N GLY A 181 -8.03 4.10 11.03
CA GLY A 181 -7.73 3.27 9.86
C GLY A 181 -6.25 2.95 9.71
N ILE A 182 -5.91 2.21 8.66
CA ILE A 182 -4.54 1.81 8.29
C ILE A 182 -3.95 2.86 7.35
N CYS A 183 -2.67 3.19 7.55
CA CYS A 183 -1.94 4.26 6.87
C CYS A 183 -2.16 4.30 5.36
N HIS A 184 -2.08 3.16 4.68
CA HIS A 184 -2.20 3.09 3.22
C HIS A 184 -3.64 3.27 2.72
N GLN A 185 -4.63 2.79 3.46
CA GLN A 185 -6.04 2.98 3.11
C GLN A 185 -6.46 4.43 3.38
N VAL A 186 -6.08 5.00 4.53
CA VAL A 186 -6.26 6.43 4.82
C VAL A 186 -5.54 7.31 3.79
N ASN A 187 -4.35 6.89 3.34
CA ASN A 187 -3.64 7.58 2.28
C ASN A 187 -4.44 7.58 0.97
N LEU A 188 -4.93 6.42 0.55
CA LEU A 188 -5.69 6.28 -0.70
C LEU A 188 -7.04 7.02 -0.65
N GLU A 189 -7.77 6.93 0.45
CA GLU A 189 -9.12 7.48 0.63
C GLU A 189 -9.16 8.96 0.98
N ASN A 190 -8.10 9.51 1.58
CA ASN A 190 -8.11 10.89 2.08
C ASN A 190 -6.88 11.73 1.68
N ILE A 191 -5.66 11.25 1.95
CA ILE A 191 -4.45 12.11 1.87
C ILE A 191 -3.98 12.33 0.43
N ALA A 192 -3.97 11.28 -0.39
CA ALA A 192 -3.46 11.31 -1.75
C ALA A 192 -4.34 12.17 -2.66
N GLN A 193 -3.70 12.96 -3.54
CA GLN A 193 -4.41 13.93 -4.40
C GLN A 193 -4.24 13.66 -5.90
N SER A 194 -3.37 12.73 -6.30
CA SER A 194 -2.89 12.51 -7.68
C SER A 194 -2.09 13.69 -8.26
N VAL A 195 -2.58 14.91 -8.09
CA VAL A 195 -1.93 16.17 -8.44
C VAL A 195 -1.99 17.10 -7.25
N TRP A 196 -0.84 17.46 -6.68
CA TRP A 196 -0.76 18.45 -5.60
C TRP A 196 -0.66 19.86 -6.15
N THR A 197 -1.02 20.82 -5.30
CA THR A 197 -0.75 22.22 -5.53
C THR A 197 -0.05 22.86 -4.34
N SER A 198 0.80 23.84 -4.62
CA SER A 198 1.43 24.66 -3.58
C SER A 198 1.84 26.02 -4.13
N THR A 199 1.90 27.02 -3.26
CA THR A 199 2.47 28.32 -3.59
C THR A 199 3.99 28.25 -3.68
N ASP A 200 4.56 28.76 -4.77
CA ASP A 200 6.00 28.89 -4.95
C ASP A 200 6.57 30.17 -4.31
N GLN A 201 7.89 30.37 -4.44
CA GLN A 201 8.60 31.52 -3.90
C GLN A 201 8.19 32.87 -4.54
N GLN A 202 7.47 32.83 -5.67
CA GLN A 202 6.95 34.02 -6.37
C GLN A 202 5.46 34.28 -6.06
N GLY A 203 4.86 33.49 -5.16
CA GLY A 203 3.46 33.63 -4.79
C GLY A 203 2.48 33.00 -5.79
N LYS A 204 2.96 32.22 -6.76
CA LYS A 204 2.12 31.55 -7.77
C LYS A 204 1.77 30.14 -7.31
N THR A 205 0.53 29.71 -7.56
CA THR A 205 0.12 28.31 -7.33
C THR A 205 0.70 27.43 -8.44
N VAL A 206 1.46 26.40 -8.05
CA VAL A 206 2.08 25.44 -8.96
C VAL A 206 1.40 24.08 -8.78
N ALA A 207 1.02 23.43 -9.87
CA ALA A 207 0.49 22.06 -9.90
C ALA A 207 1.59 21.06 -10.31
N TYR A 208 1.64 19.91 -9.65
CA TYR A 208 2.63 18.85 -9.89
C TYR A 208 2.09 17.48 -9.50
N PHE A 209 2.68 16.41 -10.04
CA PHE A 209 2.31 15.05 -9.66
C PHE A 209 2.46 14.83 -8.15
N ASP A 210 1.48 14.15 -7.54
CA ASP A 210 1.63 13.62 -6.20
C ASP A 210 2.68 12.52 -6.21
N THR A 211 3.61 12.62 -5.26
CA THR A 211 4.63 11.61 -5.03
C THR A 211 4.93 11.47 -3.55
N CYS A 212 5.23 10.26 -3.10
CA CYS A 212 5.31 9.95 -1.67
C CYS A 212 6.46 9.01 -1.37
N VAL A 213 7.25 9.30 -0.33
CA VAL A 213 8.03 8.25 0.34
C VAL A 213 7.36 7.95 1.67
N GLY A 214 7.45 6.71 2.15
CA GLY A 214 6.91 6.39 3.47
C GLY A 214 7.75 5.40 4.23
N THR A 215 7.65 5.43 5.55
CA THR A 215 8.39 4.51 6.43
C THR A 215 7.65 3.17 6.60
N ASP A 216 6.99 2.72 5.54
CA ASP A 216 6.38 1.41 5.41
C ASP A 216 6.57 0.92 3.98
N SER A 217 6.92 -0.37 3.82
CA SER A 217 7.20 -0.93 2.49
C SER A 217 6.01 -0.85 1.52
N HIS A 218 4.78 -0.94 2.03
CA HIS A 218 3.57 -0.97 1.21
C HIS A 218 3.01 0.42 0.92
N THR A 219 3.78 1.49 1.17
CA THR A 219 3.47 2.84 0.62
C THR A 219 3.27 2.78 -0.89
N THR A 220 3.81 1.75 -1.55
CA THR A 220 3.55 1.43 -2.95
C THR A 220 2.08 1.25 -3.31
N MET A 221 1.18 0.99 -2.35
CA MET A 221 -0.25 0.87 -2.60
C MET A 221 -0.86 2.11 -3.29
N VAL A 222 -0.34 3.30 -2.99
CA VAL A 222 -0.85 4.56 -3.56
C VAL A 222 -0.57 4.69 -5.06
N ASN A 223 0.35 3.89 -5.61
CA ASN A 223 0.66 3.88 -7.03
C ASN A 223 -0.53 3.45 -7.91
N GLY A 224 -1.53 2.74 -7.33
CA GLY A 224 -2.80 2.45 -8.00
C GLY A 224 -3.61 3.70 -8.37
N LEU A 225 -3.33 4.84 -7.70
CA LEU A 225 -3.94 6.16 -7.94
C LEU A 225 -3.06 7.05 -8.83
N GLY A 226 -2.03 6.51 -9.48
CA GLY A 226 -1.09 7.30 -10.30
C GLY A 226 -0.15 8.20 -9.49
N VAL A 227 0.04 7.88 -8.20
CA VAL A 227 0.93 8.60 -7.28
C VAL A 227 2.21 7.80 -7.12
N LEU A 228 3.36 8.34 -7.55
CA LEU A 228 4.62 7.58 -7.45
C LEU A 228 5.07 7.52 -5.99
N GLY A 229 4.95 6.34 -5.39
CA GLY A 229 5.27 6.12 -3.99
C GLY A 229 5.89 4.78 -3.66
N TRP A 230 6.80 4.78 -2.68
CA TRP A 230 7.46 3.57 -2.19
C TRP A 230 7.96 3.71 -0.75
N GLY A 231 8.30 2.56 -0.15
CA GLY A 231 8.82 2.50 1.21
C GLY A 231 10.31 2.81 1.30
N VAL A 232 10.71 3.57 2.32
CA VAL A 232 12.10 3.92 2.65
C VAL A 232 12.37 3.73 4.15
N GLY A 233 13.63 3.81 4.58
CA GLY A 233 13.98 3.84 5.99
C GLY A 233 13.62 5.17 6.66
N GLY A 234 13.66 5.21 8.00
CA GLY A 234 13.39 6.42 8.78
C GLY A 234 14.32 7.58 8.42
N ILE A 235 15.61 7.30 8.28
CA ILE A 235 16.64 8.31 7.98
C ILE A 235 16.40 8.94 6.59
N GLU A 236 16.09 8.13 5.56
CA GLU A 236 15.78 8.67 4.24
C GLU A 236 14.49 9.50 4.26
N ALA A 237 13.47 9.06 5.03
CA ALA A 237 12.24 9.82 5.20
C ALA A 237 12.51 11.16 5.90
N GLU A 238 13.29 11.19 6.98
CA GLU A 238 13.69 12.40 7.71
C GLU A 238 14.48 13.37 6.81
N ALA A 239 15.43 12.85 6.04
CA ALA A 239 16.19 13.64 5.08
C ALA A 239 15.24 14.30 4.05
N ALA A 240 14.30 13.53 3.50
CA ALA A 240 13.28 14.04 2.58
C ALA A 240 12.38 15.10 3.23
N MET A 241 11.97 14.88 4.50
CA MET A 241 11.20 15.87 5.26
C MET A 241 11.96 17.19 5.39
N LEU A 242 13.28 17.16 5.58
CA LEU A 242 14.14 18.34 5.73
C LEU A 242 14.59 18.95 4.40
N GLY A 243 14.06 18.46 3.26
CA GLY A 243 14.30 19.00 1.92
C GLY A 243 15.53 18.44 1.20
N GLN A 244 16.20 17.45 1.79
CA GLN A 244 17.26 16.72 1.11
C GLN A 244 16.63 15.87 -0.01
N PRO A 245 17.11 15.96 -1.26
CA PRO A 245 16.66 15.05 -2.31
C PRO A 245 17.04 13.60 -1.96
N VAL A 246 16.19 12.68 -2.39
CA VAL A 246 16.45 11.24 -2.39
C VAL A 246 17.32 10.94 -3.61
N SER A 247 18.52 10.43 -3.36
CA SER A 247 19.42 9.96 -4.40
C SER A 247 18.96 8.60 -4.92
N MET A 248 18.81 8.46 -6.23
CA MET A 248 18.46 7.18 -6.84
C MET A 248 19.04 7.05 -8.25
N LEU A 249 19.32 5.82 -8.68
CA LEU A 249 19.61 5.56 -10.10
C LEU A 249 18.31 5.64 -10.91
N ILE A 250 18.42 6.12 -12.14
CA ILE A 250 17.32 6.00 -13.12
C ILE A 250 16.97 4.51 -13.25
N PRO A 251 15.74 4.09 -12.91
CA PRO A 251 15.40 2.69 -12.77
C PRO A 251 15.15 2.02 -14.13
N GLU A 252 15.30 0.70 -14.18
CA GLU A 252 14.64 -0.10 -15.21
C GLU A 252 13.13 -0.16 -14.93
N VAL A 253 12.31 -0.19 -15.98
CA VAL A 253 10.85 -0.29 -15.87
C VAL A 253 10.37 -1.53 -16.61
N VAL A 254 9.77 -2.46 -15.87
CA VAL A 254 9.18 -3.70 -16.42
C VAL A 254 7.71 -3.44 -16.72
N GLY A 255 7.33 -3.51 -17.99
CA GLY A 255 5.93 -3.40 -18.41
C GLY A 255 5.18 -4.70 -18.15
N PHE A 256 4.07 -4.66 -17.43
CA PHE A 256 3.19 -5.82 -17.24
C PHE A 256 1.86 -5.59 -17.96
N LYS A 257 1.70 -6.26 -19.12
CA LYS A 257 0.53 -6.12 -19.98
C LYS A 257 -0.62 -7.00 -19.49
N PHE A 258 -1.79 -6.41 -19.32
CA PHE A 258 -3.03 -7.16 -19.11
C PHE A 258 -3.92 -7.15 -20.35
N THR A 259 -4.46 -8.33 -20.67
CA THR A 259 -5.47 -8.55 -21.69
C THR A 259 -6.65 -9.33 -21.09
N GLY A 260 -7.78 -9.40 -21.81
CA GLY A 260 -8.97 -10.10 -21.31
C GLY A 260 -9.60 -9.43 -20.07
N THR A 261 -10.42 -10.19 -19.36
CA THR A 261 -11.12 -9.77 -18.13
C THR A 261 -11.14 -10.92 -17.13
N LEU A 262 -11.13 -10.61 -15.83
CA LEU A 262 -11.26 -11.64 -14.79
C LEU A 262 -12.59 -12.40 -14.93
N LYS A 263 -12.56 -13.69 -14.64
CA LYS A 263 -13.76 -14.54 -14.60
C LYS A 263 -14.59 -14.26 -13.34
N GLU A 264 -15.88 -14.58 -13.41
CA GLU A 264 -16.74 -14.56 -12.23
C GLU A 264 -16.16 -15.44 -11.12
N GLY A 265 -16.23 -14.97 -9.87
CA GLY A 265 -15.68 -15.65 -8.70
C GLY A 265 -14.16 -15.49 -8.52
N VAL A 266 -13.46 -14.87 -9.47
CA VAL A 266 -12.03 -14.53 -9.33
C VAL A 266 -11.91 -13.11 -8.77
N THR A 267 -11.03 -12.95 -7.79
CA THR A 267 -10.87 -11.71 -7.03
C THR A 267 -9.59 -10.94 -7.41
N ALA A 268 -9.50 -9.68 -6.99
CA ALA A 268 -8.26 -8.92 -7.06
C ALA A 268 -7.10 -9.58 -6.30
N THR A 269 -7.41 -10.33 -5.23
CA THR A 269 -6.43 -11.08 -4.47
C THR A 269 -5.81 -12.19 -5.32
N ASP A 270 -6.63 -12.95 -6.04
CA ASP A 270 -6.16 -14.01 -6.95
C ASP A 270 -5.26 -13.44 -8.06
N LEU A 271 -5.64 -12.29 -8.60
CA LEU A 271 -4.86 -11.57 -9.59
C LEU A 271 -3.50 -11.15 -9.02
N VAL A 272 -3.46 -10.50 -7.86
CA VAL A 272 -2.18 -10.04 -7.30
C VAL A 272 -1.27 -11.20 -6.87
N LEU A 273 -1.81 -12.32 -6.38
CA LEU A 273 -1.01 -13.50 -6.07
C LEU A 273 -0.41 -14.12 -7.36
N THR A 274 -1.18 -14.12 -8.45
CA THR A 274 -0.70 -14.54 -9.78
C THR A 274 0.42 -13.62 -10.28
N CYS A 275 0.23 -12.31 -10.23
CA CYS A 275 1.24 -11.32 -10.61
C CYS A 275 2.50 -11.42 -9.74
N THR A 276 2.35 -11.60 -8.42
CA THR A 276 3.46 -11.74 -7.48
C THR A 276 4.33 -12.96 -7.82
N ASN A 277 3.69 -14.09 -8.13
CA ASN A 277 4.40 -15.30 -8.56
C ASN A 277 5.19 -15.08 -9.87
N MET A 278 4.55 -14.46 -10.87
CA MET A 278 5.18 -14.19 -12.17
C MET A 278 6.34 -13.19 -12.07
N LEU A 279 6.14 -12.07 -11.36
CA LEU A 279 7.15 -11.03 -11.20
C LEU A 279 8.36 -11.50 -10.38
N ARG A 280 8.14 -12.35 -9.36
CA ARG A 280 9.25 -12.98 -8.63
C ARG A 280 10.09 -13.90 -9.52
N LYS A 281 9.45 -14.68 -10.39
CA LYS A 281 10.16 -15.54 -11.36
C LYS A 281 10.95 -14.71 -12.38
N HIS A 282 10.40 -13.58 -12.82
CA HIS A 282 11.06 -12.67 -13.76
C HIS A 282 12.26 -11.94 -13.16
N GLY A 283 12.19 -11.60 -11.87
CA GLY A 283 13.25 -10.87 -11.17
C GLY A 283 13.17 -9.37 -11.38
N VAL A 284 12.43 -8.70 -10.48
CA VAL A 284 12.17 -7.25 -10.53
C VAL A 284 12.76 -6.48 -9.35
N VAL A 285 13.73 -7.06 -8.65
CA VAL A 285 14.37 -6.42 -7.49
C VAL A 285 15.05 -5.11 -7.90
N GLY A 286 14.68 -4.01 -7.23
CA GLY A 286 15.23 -2.67 -7.51
C GLY A 286 14.72 -2.02 -8.79
N ARG A 287 13.77 -2.65 -9.49
CA ARG A 287 13.14 -2.14 -10.72
C ARG A 287 11.78 -1.55 -10.42
N PHE A 288 11.27 -0.73 -11.34
CA PHE A 288 9.87 -0.35 -11.36
C PHE A 288 9.08 -1.39 -12.15
N VAL A 289 7.82 -1.59 -11.77
CA VAL A 289 6.83 -2.33 -12.57
C VAL A 289 5.74 -1.34 -12.97
N GLU A 290 5.35 -1.31 -14.24
CA GLU A 290 4.24 -0.48 -14.71
C GLU A 290 3.22 -1.37 -15.42
N TYR A 291 1.99 -1.34 -14.92
CA TYR A 291 0.88 -2.11 -15.47
C TYR A 291 0.26 -1.35 -16.65
N TYR A 292 0.00 -2.04 -17.75
CA TYR A 292 -0.55 -1.44 -18.98
C TYR A 292 -1.43 -2.43 -19.75
N GLY A 293 -2.01 -1.98 -20.86
CA GLY A 293 -2.77 -2.82 -21.77
C GLY A 293 -4.29 -2.78 -21.56
N PRO A 294 -5.05 -3.36 -22.50
CA PRO A 294 -6.51 -3.20 -22.57
C PRO A 294 -7.27 -3.81 -21.38
N GLY A 295 -6.69 -4.80 -20.69
CA GLY A 295 -7.30 -5.42 -19.52
C GLY A 295 -7.49 -4.45 -18.35
N LEU A 296 -6.72 -3.36 -18.28
CA LEU A 296 -6.83 -2.36 -17.20
C LEU A 296 -8.19 -1.67 -17.12
N ALA A 297 -8.90 -1.54 -18.24
CA ALA A 297 -10.23 -0.92 -18.28
C ALA A 297 -11.26 -1.72 -17.47
N SER A 298 -11.01 -3.02 -17.26
CA SER A 298 -11.87 -3.91 -16.46
C SER A 298 -11.60 -3.84 -14.95
N LEU A 299 -10.47 -3.27 -14.54
CA LEU A 299 -10.05 -3.22 -13.13
C LEU A 299 -10.48 -1.91 -12.49
N THR A 300 -11.11 -2.00 -11.31
CA THR A 300 -11.41 -0.84 -10.47
C THR A 300 -10.13 -0.27 -9.88
N LEU A 301 -10.18 0.95 -9.34
CA LEU A 301 -9.00 1.51 -8.68
C LEU A 301 -8.58 0.72 -7.43
N ALA A 302 -9.55 0.15 -6.72
CA ALA A 302 -9.24 -0.70 -5.57
C ALA A 302 -8.49 -1.96 -5.99
N ASP A 303 -8.83 -2.56 -7.13
CA ASP A 303 -8.07 -3.69 -7.68
C ASP A 303 -6.63 -3.27 -7.99
N ARG A 304 -6.43 -2.12 -8.66
CA ARG A 304 -5.10 -1.57 -8.96
C ARG A 304 -4.28 -1.32 -7.68
N ALA A 305 -4.91 -0.78 -6.64
CA ALA A 305 -4.26 -0.57 -5.35
C ALA A 305 -3.83 -1.90 -4.69
N THR A 306 -4.65 -2.95 -4.80
CA THR A 306 -4.26 -4.31 -4.35
C THR A 306 -3.00 -4.81 -5.07
N LEU A 307 -2.90 -4.63 -6.41
CA LEU A 307 -1.69 -5.00 -7.16
C LEU A 307 -0.45 -4.17 -6.79
N ALA A 308 -0.65 -2.86 -6.64
CA ALA A 308 0.41 -1.91 -6.28
C ALA A 308 0.94 -2.14 -4.85
N ASN A 309 0.07 -2.55 -3.93
CA ASN A 309 0.41 -2.83 -2.54
C ASN A 309 1.49 -3.91 -2.43
N MET A 310 1.38 -5.02 -3.17
CA MET A 310 2.29 -6.17 -3.06
C MET A 310 3.64 -6.00 -3.79
N ALA A 311 4.00 -4.77 -4.20
CA ALA A 311 5.29 -4.52 -4.84
C ALA A 311 6.52 -4.99 -4.05
N PRO A 312 6.59 -4.77 -2.73
CA PRO A 312 7.68 -5.32 -1.92
C PRO A 312 7.73 -6.86 -1.95
N GLU A 313 6.57 -7.51 -2.04
CA GLU A 313 6.43 -8.97 -2.04
C GLU A 313 6.92 -9.60 -3.34
N TYR A 314 6.89 -8.88 -4.48
CA TYR A 314 7.61 -9.27 -5.71
C TYR A 314 8.97 -8.60 -5.92
N GLY A 315 9.34 -7.66 -5.05
CA GLY A 315 10.67 -7.06 -4.93
C GLY A 315 10.87 -5.77 -5.72
N ALA A 316 9.86 -5.32 -6.45
CA ALA A 316 9.93 -4.05 -7.16
C ALA A 316 9.97 -2.88 -6.16
N THR A 317 10.59 -1.78 -6.57
CA THR A 317 10.51 -0.53 -5.81
C THR A 317 9.07 -0.01 -5.81
N CYS A 318 8.34 -0.17 -6.93
CA CYS A 318 6.92 0.18 -7.03
C CYS A 318 6.20 -0.67 -8.09
N GLY A 319 4.86 -0.70 -8.00
CA GLY A 319 3.96 -1.22 -9.04
C GLY A 319 2.99 -0.12 -9.46
N PHE A 320 3.16 0.42 -10.67
CA PHE A 320 2.62 1.72 -11.09
C PHE A 320 1.49 1.61 -12.11
N PHE A 321 0.53 2.56 -12.03
CA PHE A 321 -0.56 2.73 -12.97
C PHE A 321 -0.63 4.19 -13.41
N GLY A 322 -0.93 4.46 -14.68
CA GLY A 322 -1.24 5.82 -15.13
C GLY A 322 -2.62 6.29 -14.65
N ILE A 323 -2.98 7.53 -14.98
CA ILE A 323 -4.30 8.12 -14.64
C ILE A 323 -5.29 7.90 -15.79
N ASP A 324 -6.51 7.48 -15.45
CA ASP A 324 -7.63 7.35 -16.38
C ASP A 324 -8.98 7.65 -15.68
N ASP A 325 -10.08 7.33 -16.36
CA ASP A 325 -11.43 7.50 -15.83
C ASP A 325 -11.67 6.73 -14.51
N LYS A 326 -11.03 5.57 -14.29
CA LYS A 326 -11.16 4.82 -13.03
C LYS A 326 -10.50 5.56 -11.87
N THR A 327 -9.45 6.33 -12.14
CA THR A 327 -8.88 7.26 -11.17
C THR A 327 -9.90 8.34 -10.78
N LEU A 328 -10.53 8.99 -11.75
CA LEU A 328 -11.50 10.05 -11.47
C LEU A 328 -12.75 9.51 -10.77
N ASP A 329 -13.25 8.33 -11.17
CA ASP A 329 -14.37 7.65 -10.51
C ASP A 329 -14.07 7.39 -9.04
N TYR A 330 -12.85 6.94 -8.72
CA TYR A 330 -12.45 6.70 -7.34
C TYR A 330 -12.33 8.00 -6.54
N LEU A 331 -11.73 9.05 -7.10
CA LEU A 331 -11.65 10.36 -6.44
C LEU A 331 -13.04 10.89 -6.11
N ARG A 332 -14.01 10.77 -7.03
CA ARG A 332 -15.42 11.11 -6.79
C ARG A 332 -16.06 10.24 -5.71
N LEU A 333 -15.87 8.91 -5.80
CA LEU A 333 -16.42 7.94 -4.83
C LEU A 333 -15.99 8.24 -3.40
N THR A 334 -14.77 8.72 -3.23
CA THR A 334 -14.15 9.04 -1.93
C THR A 334 -14.37 10.50 -1.52
N GLY A 335 -15.23 11.24 -2.23
CA GLY A 335 -15.65 12.59 -1.84
C GLY A 335 -14.61 13.67 -2.08
N ARG A 336 -13.67 13.49 -3.02
CA ARG A 336 -12.76 14.57 -3.41
C ARG A 336 -13.55 15.64 -4.16
N GLU A 337 -13.20 16.90 -3.92
CA GLU A 337 -13.86 18.05 -4.53
C GLU A 337 -13.75 18.04 -6.06
N GLU A 338 -14.81 18.44 -6.76
CA GLU A 338 -14.84 18.46 -8.24
C GLU A 338 -13.76 19.37 -8.84
N ASP A 339 -13.39 20.46 -8.17
CA ASP A 339 -12.27 21.32 -8.58
C ASP A 339 -10.93 20.54 -8.61
N GLN A 340 -10.70 19.67 -7.62
CA GLN A 340 -9.50 18.83 -7.57
C GLN A 340 -9.54 17.78 -8.67
N ILE A 341 -10.70 17.15 -8.90
CA ILE A 341 -10.88 16.14 -9.95
C ILE A 341 -10.64 16.76 -11.34
N ALA A 342 -11.20 17.94 -11.59
CA ALA A 342 -10.98 18.69 -12.83
C ALA A 342 -9.50 19.06 -13.03
N LEU A 343 -8.80 19.43 -11.96
CA LEU A 343 -7.35 19.68 -12.00
C LEU A 343 -6.56 18.42 -12.34
N VAL A 344 -6.88 17.28 -11.73
CA VAL A 344 -6.21 16.00 -11.99
C VAL A 344 -6.37 15.61 -13.46
N GLU A 345 -7.59 15.67 -14.00
CA GLU A 345 -7.87 15.36 -15.40
C GLU A 345 -7.09 16.28 -16.35
N ALA A 346 -7.22 17.61 -16.16
CA ALA A 346 -6.59 18.60 -17.03
C ALA A 346 -5.06 18.48 -17.00
N TYR A 347 -4.46 18.34 -15.81
CA TYR A 347 -3.02 18.21 -15.64
C TYR A 347 -2.50 16.91 -16.26
N ALA A 348 -3.16 15.78 -16.03
CA ALA A 348 -2.76 14.49 -16.59
C ALA A 348 -2.80 14.52 -18.14
N LYS A 349 -3.82 15.13 -18.73
CA LYS A 349 -3.92 15.30 -20.19
C LYS A 349 -2.83 16.22 -20.74
N GLU A 350 -2.63 17.38 -20.12
CA GLU A 350 -1.62 18.36 -20.52
C GLU A 350 -0.18 17.81 -20.45
N GLN A 351 0.11 16.94 -19.47
CA GLN A 351 1.42 16.28 -19.33
C GLN A 351 1.58 15.03 -20.21
N GLY A 352 0.57 14.63 -20.99
CA GLY A 352 0.62 13.35 -21.72
C GLY A 352 0.71 12.14 -20.79
N PHE A 353 0.12 12.26 -19.60
CA PHE A 353 0.09 11.27 -18.52
C PHE A 353 -1.25 10.51 -18.44
N TRP A 354 -2.25 10.98 -19.19
CA TRP A 354 -3.54 10.31 -19.32
C TRP A 354 -3.40 9.00 -20.13
N MET A 355 -3.97 7.91 -19.62
CA MET A 355 -3.97 6.61 -20.32
C MET A 355 -5.05 6.62 -21.42
N GLU A 356 -4.67 7.10 -22.60
CA GLU A 356 -5.55 7.12 -23.77
C GLU A 356 -5.75 5.69 -24.34
N PRO A 357 -7.00 5.22 -24.51
CA PRO A 357 -7.27 3.95 -25.16
C PRO A 357 -6.68 3.89 -26.57
N GLY A 358 -5.90 2.85 -26.85
CA GLY A 358 -5.25 2.66 -28.16
C GLY A 358 -4.01 3.53 -28.39
N ALA A 359 -3.53 4.26 -27.38
CA ALA A 359 -2.22 4.89 -27.42
C ALA A 359 -1.10 3.85 -27.63
N ALA A 360 0.01 4.30 -28.19
CA ALA A 360 1.19 3.45 -28.35
C ALA A 360 1.74 3.05 -26.98
N ASP A 361 2.06 1.76 -26.82
CA ASP A 361 2.66 1.24 -25.59
C ASP A 361 3.97 1.99 -25.27
N PRO A 362 4.23 2.35 -24.00
CA PRO A 362 5.52 2.91 -23.57
C PRO A 362 6.70 1.99 -23.91
N VAL A 363 7.90 2.55 -23.96
CA VAL A 363 9.13 1.76 -24.04
C VAL A 363 9.47 1.27 -22.65
N PHE A 364 9.56 -0.05 -22.49
CA PHE A 364 9.92 -0.71 -21.24
C PHE A 364 11.28 -1.42 -21.37
N SER A 365 11.96 -1.64 -20.25
CA SER A 365 13.21 -2.42 -20.16
C SER A 365 12.99 -3.89 -20.51
N SER A 366 11.85 -4.43 -20.08
CA SER A 366 11.37 -5.77 -20.43
C SER A 366 9.85 -5.82 -20.23
N THR A 367 9.19 -6.85 -20.75
CA THR A 367 7.74 -6.99 -20.66
C THR A 367 7.29 -8.38 -20.24
N LEU A 368 6.22 -8.44 -19.45
CA LEU A 368 5.41 -9.63 -19.17
C LEU A 368 3.98 -9.40 -19.68
N GLU A 369 3.25 -10.48 -19.93
CA GLU A 369 1.84 -10.42 -20.33
C GLU A 369 1.02 -11.46 -19.55
N LEU A 370 -0.19 -11.08 -19.16
CA LEU A 370 -1.17 -11.96 -18.52
C LEU A 370 -2.57 -11.70 -19.12
N ASP A 371 -3.17 -12.76 -19.65
CA ASP A 371 -4.61 -12.79 -19.92
C ASP A 371 -5.36 -12.99 -18.61
N LEU A 372 -6.12 -11.98 -18.19
CA LEU A 372 -6.91 -11.99 -16.96
C LEU A 372 -7.92 -13.15 -16.92
N GLY A 373 -8.36 -13.66 -18.07
CA GLY A 373 -9.23 -14.83 -18.17
C GLY A 373 -8.59 -16.14 -17.72
N THR A 374 -7.26 -16.17 -17.58
CA THR A 374 -6.50 -17.36 -17.12
C THR A 374 -6.33 -17.42 -15.60
N VAL A 375 -6.61 -16.32 -14.88
CA VAL A 375 -6.52 -16.28 -13.42
C VAL A 375 -7.61 -17.16 -12.82
N VAL A 376 -7.25 -17.91 -11.79
CA VAL A 376 -8.13 -18.81 -11.03
C VAL A 376 -8.02 -18.52 -9.54
N PRO A 377 -9.06 -18.86 -8.73
CA PRO A 377 -9.00 -18.72 -7.28
C PRO A 377 -7.77 -19.41 -6.70
N SER A 378 -7.06 -18.74 -5.80
CA SER A 378 -5.76 -19.18 -5.29
C SER A 378 -5.46 -18.65 -3.89
N LEU A 379 -4.55 -19.34 -3.22
CA LEU A 379 -3.91 -18.88 -1.99
C LEU A 379 -2.42 -18.72 -2.24
N ALA A 380 -1.68 -18.12 -1.30
CA ALA A 380 -0.24 -18.18 -1.29
C ALA A 380 0.30 -18.61 0.08
N GLY A 381 1.18 -19.61 0.12
CA GLY A 381 1.67 -20.19 1.37
C GLY A 381 2.38 -21.53 1.19
N PRO A 382 2.78 -22.17 2.29
CA PRO A 382 2.51 -21.78 3.68
C PRO A 382 3.50 -20.78 4.30
N LYS A 383 4.56 -20.37 3.58
CA LYS A 383 5.65 -19.58 4.18
C LYS A 383 6.08 -18.33 3.42
N ARG A 384 5.70 -18.18 2.14
CA ARG A 384 6.11 -17.01 1.33
C ARG A 384 4.96 -16.49 0.46
N PRO A 385 4.89 -15.17 0.20
CA PRO A 385 3.80 -14.56 -0.58
C PRO A 385 3.77 -14.97 -2.05
N GLN A 386 4.93 -15.38 -2.60
CA GLN A 386 5.04 -15.82 -3.99
C GLN A 386 4.73 -17.31 -4.21
N ASP A 387 4.53 -18.07 -3.13
CA ASP A 387 4.22 -19.51 -3.19
C ASP A 387 2.72 -19.69 -3.48
N ARG A 388 2.29 -19.25 -4.67
CA ARG A 388 0.91 -19.35 -5.13
C ARG A 388 0.50 -20.82 -5.32
N VAL A 389 -0.67 -21.16 -4.78
CA VAL A 389 -1.32 -22.48 -4.89
C VAL A 389 -2.74 -22.27 -5.39
N ASP A 390 -3.13 -22.96 -6.46
CA ASP A 390 -4.51 -22.93 -6.93
C ASP A 390 -5.43 -23.50 -5.83
N LEU A 391 -6.62 -22.91 -5.64
CA LEU A 391 -7.53 -23.32 -4.55
C LEU A 391 -7.81 -24.82 -4.55
N THR A 392 -7.92 -25.43 -5.74
CA THR A 392 -8.18 -26.87 -5.91
C THR A 392 -7.02 -27.77 -5.50
N GLN A 393 -5.82 -27.23 -5.28
CA GLN A 393 -4.59 -27.97 -4.98
C GLN A 393 -4.09 -27.74 -3.54
N VAL A 394 -4.79 -26.95 -2.73
CA VAL A 394 -4.33 -26.59 -1.37
C VAL A 394 -4.12 -27.83 -0.50
N ASP A 395 -5.04 -28.81 -0.55
CA ASP A 395 -4.91 -30.06 0.22
C ASP A 395 -3.68 -30.87 -0.21
N ASP A 396 -3.49 -31.07 -1.51
CA ASP A 396 -2.33 -31.80 -2.05
C ASP A 396 -1.01 -31.14 -1.66
N VAL A 397 -0.90 -29.82 -1.83
CA VAL A 397 0.30 -29.06 -1.49
C VAL A 397 0.56 -29.09 0.02
N PHE A 398 -0.47 -28.92 0.85
CA PHE A 398 -0.29 -28.95 2.30
C PHE A 398 0.15 -30.34 2.79
N ASN A 399 -0.43 -31.42 2.26
CA ASN A 399 -0.02 -32.78 2.60
C ASN A 399 1.41 -33.09 2.13
N GLN A 400 1.83 -32.56 0.98
CA GLN A 400 3.23 -32.61 0.54
C GLN A 400 4.15 -31.85 1.50
N ASP A 401 3.79 -30.62 1.90
CA ASP A 401 4.55 -29.83 2.86
C ASP A 401 4.66 -30.53 4.23
N MET A 402 3.60 -31.21 4.68
CA MET A 402 3.65 -32.01 5.91
C MET A 402 4.74 -33.08 5.84
N ALA A 403 4.84 -33.79 4.71
CA ALA A 403 5.84 -34.83 4.51
C ALA A 403 7.26 -34.28 4.29
N GLU A 404 7.42 -33.28 3.44
CA GLU A 404 8.73 -32.81 2.95
C GLU A 404 9.29 -31.65 3.76
N THR A 405 8.44 -30.65 4.07
CA THR A 405 8.83 -29.41 4.75
C THR A 405 8.82 -29.58 6.26
N TYR A 406 7.72 -30.07 6.82
CA TYR A 406 7.55 -30.22 8.27
C TYR A 406 8.02 -31.58 8.80
N LYS A 407 8.20 -32.58 7.91
CA LYS A 407 8.63 -33.95 8.23
C LYS A 407 7.77 -34.60 9.30
N LYS A 408 6.46 -34.45 9.17
CA LYS A 408 5.44 -34.92 10.12
C LYS A 408 4.36 -35.73 9.40
N THR A 409 3.80 -36.69 10.12
CA THR A 409 2.52 -37.33 9.80
C THR A 409 1.41 -36.60 10.54
N ASN A 410 0.25 -36.48 9.92
CA ASN A 410 -0.91 -35.80 10.50
C ASN A 410 -1.28 -36.40 11.88
N ALA A 411 -1.36 -35.55 12.90
CA ALA A 411 -1.72 -35.89 14.26
C ALA A 411 -2.89 -35.02 14.74
N ARG A 412 -3.72 -35.57 15.64
CA ARG A 412 -4.74 -34.83 16.41
C ARG A 412 -4.51 -35.03 17.90
N VAL A 413 -4.74 -33.99 18.69
CA VAL A 413 -4.55 -33.99 20.15
C VAL A 413 -5.76 -33.35 20.85
N PRO A 414 -6.22 -33.92 21.97
CA PRO A 414 -7.31 -33.32 22.74
C PRO A 414 -6.85 -31.99 23.36
N VAL A 415 -7.76 -31.02 23.44
CA VAL A 415 -7.49 -29.75 24.11
C VAL A 415 -7.93 -29.81 25.58
N GLU A 416 -7.02 -29.46 26.49
CA GLU A 416 -7.26 -29.57 27.93
C GLU A 416 -8.50 -28.76 28.36
N GLY A 417 -9.42 -29.42 29.07
CA GLY A 417 -10.66 -28.80 29.56
C GLY A 417 -11.69 -28.48 28.47
N LYS A 418 -11.54 -29.02 27.24
CA LYS A 418 -12.47 -28.86 26.12
C LYS A 418 -12.97 -30.21 25.61
N ASP A 419 -14.09 -30.19 24.89
CA ASP A 419 -14.74 -31.36 24.29
C ASP A 419 -14.37 -31.56 22.80
N PHE A 420 -13.26 -30.97 22.38
CA PHE A 420 -12.73 -31.05 21.02
C PHE A 420 -11.23 -31.35 20.99
N ASP A 421 -10.77 -31.82 19.84
CA ASP A 421 -9.36 -32.00 19.50
C ASP A 421 -8.94 -31.02 18.40
N ILE A 422 -7.62 -30.83 18.26
CA ILE A 422 -7.01 -30.04 17.18
C ILE A 422 -5.88 -30.86 16.55
N GLY A 423 -5.60 -30.63 15.27
CA GLY A 423 -4.56 -31.34 14.55
C GLY A 423 -3.78 -30.51 13.55
N ASP A 424 -2.84 -31.17 12.87
CA ASP A 424 -2.08 -30.55 11.80
C ASP A 424 -3.01 -30.10 10.67
N GLY A 425 -2.84 -28.86 10.19
CA GLY A 425 -3.67 -28.27 9.15
C GLY A 425 -4.98 -27.65 9.63
N ASP A 426 -5.38 -27.84 10.89
CA ASP A 426 -6.54 -27.13 11.42
C ASP A 426 -6.25 -25.62 11.42
N VAL A 427 -7.20 -24.84 10.90
CA VAL A 427 -7.13 -23.37 10.91
C VAL A 427 -7.37 -22.87 12.32
N MET A 428 -6.39 -22.19 12.90
CA MET A 428 -6.49 -21.57 14.24
C MET A 428 -6.81 -20.08 14.13
N ILE A 429 -6.43 -19.41 13.04
CA ILE A 429 -6.65 -17.99 12.82
C ILE A 429 -7.25 -17.80 11.42
N ALA A 430 -8.38 -17.11 11.34
CA ALA A 430 -9.02 -16.70 10.09
C ALA A 430 -9.29 -15.18 10.16
N ALA A 431 -8.48 -14.38 9.48
CA ALA A 431 -8.53 -12.92 9.64
C ALA A 431 -8.78 -12.18 8.32
N ILE A 432 -9.88 -11.45 8.27
CA ILE A 432 -10.10 -10.40 7.26
C ILE A 432 -9.40 -9.14 7.78
N THR A 433 -8.19 -8.91 7.30
CA THR A 433 -7.24 -7.89 7.75
C THR A 433 -6.51 -7.25 6.56
N SER A 434 -5.57 -6.35 6.84
CA SER A 434 -4.69 -5.67 5.88
C SER A 434 -5.35 -4.67 4.94
N CYS A 435 -4.71 -3.51 4.81
CA CYS A 435 -5.01 -2.53 3.77
C CYS A 435 -5.02 -3.10 2.34
N THR A 436 -4.28 -4.18 2.08
CA THR A 436 -4.22 -4.85 0.75
C THR A 436 -5.60 -5.20 0.22
N ASN A 437 -6.47 -5.73 1.09
CA ASN A 437 -7.79 -6.22 0.71
C ASN A 437 -8.93 -5.42 1.34
N THR A 438 -8.76 -4.85 2.55
CA THR A 438 -9.83 -4.08 3.22
C THR A 438 -10.16 -2.76 2.55
N SER A 439 -9.26 -2.26 1.71
CA SER A 439 -9.49 -1.08 0.86
C SER A 439 -10.32 -1.38 -0.39
N ASN A 440 -10.65 -2.65 -0.65
CA ASN A 440 -11.36 -3.09 -1.83
C ASN A 440 -12.79 -3.53 -1.49
N PRO A 441 -13.80 -2.67 -1.75
CA PRO A 441 -15.19 -2.98 -1.44
C PRO A 441 -15.70 -4.26 -2.10
N SER A 442 -15.20 -4.61 -3.30
CA SER A 442 -15.65 -5.80 -4.04
C SER A 442 -15.43 -7.08 -3.24
N VAL A 443 -14.24 -7.26 -2.67
CA VAL A 443 -13.91 -8.47 -1.88
C VAL A 443 -14.54 -8.46 -0.49
N LEU A 444 -14.78 -7.30 0.11
CA LEU A 444 -15.43 -7.19 1.42
C LEU A 444 -16.93 -7.43 1.32
N VAL A 445 -17.57 -6.92 0.26
CA VAL A 445 -18.97 -7.25 -0.05
C VAL A 445 -19.10 -8.72 -0.40
N ALA A 446 -18.17 -9.30 -1.18
CA ALA A 446 -18.16 -10.73 -1.45
C ALA A 446 -18.06 -11.56 -0.16
N ALA A 447 -17.15 -11.20 0.76
CA ALA A 447 -17.03 -11.86 2.07
C ALA A 447 -18.34 -11.76 2.87
N GLY A 448 -18.97 -10.58 2.91
CA GLY A 448 -20.27 -10.39 3.55
C GLY A 448 -21.39 -11.23 2.92
N LEU A 449 -21.39 -11.41 1.59
CA LEU A 449 -22.37 -12.24 0.89
C LEU A 449 -22.15 -13.74 1.16
N VAL A 450 -20.90 -14.20 1.24
CA VAL A 450 -20.56 -15.57 1.66
C VAL A 450 -20.99 -15.79 3.12
N ALA A 451 -20.68 -14.83 4.00
CA ALA A 451 -21.08 -14.87 5.41
C ALA A 451 -22.61 -14.95 5.56
N LYS A 452 -23.35 -14.15 4.79
CA LYS A 452 -24.82 -14.21 4.74
C LYS A 452 -25.32 -15.60 4.39
N LYS A 453 -24.75 -16.25 3.37
CA LYS A 453 -25.16 -17.60 2.98
C LYS A 453 -24.79 -18.64 4.03
N ALA A 454 -23.62 -18.53 4.64
CA ALA A 454 -23.21 -19.42 5.73
C ALA A 454 -24.14 -19.29 6.95
N ASP A 455 -24.50 -18.06 7.33
CA ASP A 455 -25.38 -17.78 8.44
C ASP A 455 -26.83 -18.26 8.19
N GLU A 456 -27.37 -18.02 6.99
CA GLU A 456 -28.68 -18.53 6.56
C GLU A 456 -28.75 -20.08 6.61
N LEU A 457 -27.61 -20.76 6.44
CA LEU A 457 -27.47 -22.21 6.54
C LEU A 457 -27.12 -22.71 7.95
N GLY A 458 -26.94 -21.82 8.92
CA GLY A 458 -26.57 -22.17 10.29
C GLY A 458 -25.12 -22.65 10.45
N LEU A 459 -24.25 -22.40 9.47
CA LEU A 459 -22.84 -22.74 9.54
C LEU A 459 -22.11 -21.80 10.52
N LYS A 460 -21.19 -22.36 11.31
CA LYS A 460 -20.34 -21.61 12.24
C LYS A 460 -18.90 -22.11 12.15
N PRO A 461 -17.90 -21.25 12.39
CA PRO A 461 -16.52 -21.69 12.56
C PRO A 461 -16.39 -22.72 13.68
N LYS A 462 -15.33 -23.53 13.62
CA LYS A 462 -14.98 -24.42 14.72
C LYS A 462 -14.60 -23.59 15.96
N PRO A 463 -14.83 -24.10 17.20
CA PRO A 463 -14.68 -23.32 18.42
C PRO A 463 -13.24 -22.89 18.75
N TRP A 464 -12.25 -23.48 18.08
CA TRP A 464 -10.84 -23.10 18.22
C TRP A 464 -10.40 -22.00 17.25
N VAL A 465 -11.23 -21.64 16.26
CA VAL A 465 -10.86 -20.67 15.24
C VAL A 465 -11.00 -19.25 15.79
N LYS A 466 -9.90 -18.51 15.79
CA LYS A 466 -9.88 -17.07 16.07
C LYS A 466 -10.22 -16.29 14.81
N THR A 467 -11.49 -15.91 14.68
CA THR A 467 -12.00 -15.07 13.59
C THR A 467 -11.88 -13.58 13.90
N SER A 468 -11.51 -12.77 12.91
CA SER A 468 -11.46 -11.31 13.10
C SER A 468 -11.72 -10.53 11.80
N LEU A 469 -12.41 -9.39 11.96
CA LEU A 469 -12.54 -8.36 10.92
C LEU A 469 -11.84 -7.08 11.40
N ALA A 470 -10.76 -6.70 10.72
CA ALA A 470 -9.98 -5.50 11.00
C ALA A 470 -9.88 -4.62 9.75
N PRO A 471 -10.89 -3.77 9.49
CA PRO A 471 -10.88 -2.91 8.31
C PRO A 471 -9.84 -1.82 8.39
N GLY A 472 -9.33 -1.39 7.22
CA GLY A 472 -8.38 -0.29 7.14
C GLY A 472 -9.00 1.11 7.15
N SER A 473 -10.33 1.24 7.22
CA SER A 473 -11.01 2.49 7.58
C SER A 473 -12.44 2.25 8.07
N GLN A 474 -13.03 3.25 8.72
CA GLN A 474 -14.42 3.21 9.20
C GLN A 474 -15.44 3.10 8.06
N VAL A 475 -15.09 3.53 6.84
CA VAL A 475 -15.95 3.46 5.65
C VAL A 475 -16.37 2.02 5.34
N VAL A 476 -15.50 1.05 5.62
CA VAL A 476 -15.79 -0.38 5.41
C VAL A 476 -16.96 -0.84 6.24
N THR A 477 -16.91 -0.58 7.54
CA THR A 477 -17.98 -0.92 8.47
C THR A 477 -19.28 -0.21 8.09
N ASP A 478 -19.21 1.05 7.65
CA ASP A 478 -20.38 1.83 7.24
C ASP A 478 -21.10 1.19 6.05
N TYR A 479 -20.40 0.81 4.98
CA TYR A 479 -21.09 0.20 3.82
C TYR A 479 -21.54 -1.23 4.12
N LEU A 480 -20.81 -2.00 4.93
CA LEU A 480 -21.23 -3.36 5.34
C LEU A 480 -22.51 -3.32 6.20
N ASN A 481 -22.61 -2.34 7.10
CA ASN A 481 -23.81 -2.08 7.88
C ASN A 481 -25.00 -1.66 6.99
N LYS A 482 -24.78 -0.67 6.11
CA LYS A 482 -25.83 -0.20 5.18
C LYS A 482 -26.33 -1.29 4.23
N ALA A 483 -25.45 -2.19 3.81
CA ALA A 483 -25.81 -3.35 2.98
C ALA A 483 -26.48 -4.50 3.79
N GLY A 484 -26.53 -4.40 5.12
CA GLY A 484 -27.05 -5.45 5.99
C GLY A 484 -26.14 -6.69 6.07
N LEU A 485 -24.87 -6.58 5.70
CA LEU A 485 -23.92 -7.68 5.65
C LEU A 485 -23.13 -7.85 6.95
N GLN A 486 -22.89 -6.76 7.70
CA GLN A 486 -22.13 -6.83 8.96
C GLN A 486 -22.77 -7.78 9.98
N ALA A 487 -24.10 -7.77 10.12
CA ALA A 487 -24.80 -8.66 11.05
C ALA A 487 -24.55 -10.15 10.74
N HIS A 488 -24.43 -10.51 9.46
CA HIS A 488 -24.11 -11.87 9.07
C HIS A 488 -22.64 -12.23 9.33
N LEU A 489 -21.71 -11.30 9.08
CA LEU A 489 -20.30 -11.45 9.46
C LEU A 489 -20.15 -11.65 10.97
N ASP A 490 -20.84 -10.84 11.77
CA ASP A 490 -20.88 -10.96 13.23
C ASP A 490 -21.40 -12.33 13.67
N ASN A 491 -22.48 -12.82 13.06
CA ASN A 491 -23.06 -14.11 13.39
C ASN A 491 -22.11 -15.28 13.13
N ILE A 492 -21.19 -15.18 12.17
CA ILE A 492 -20.17 -16.19 11.91
C ILE A 492 -18.81 -15.84 12.54
N GLY A 493 -18.77 -14.91 13.50
CA GLY A 493 -17.60 -14.61 14.33
C GLY A 493 -16.63 -13.55 13.76
N PHE A 494 -16.89 -12.99 12.59
CA PHE A 494 -16.09 -11.90 12.00
C PHE A 494 -16.56 -10.53 12.51
N ASN A 495 -16.63 -10.40 13.83
CA ASN A 495 -16.89 -9.12 14.47
C ASN A 495 -15.73 -8.16 14.24
N LEU A 496 -16.05 -6.86 14.23
CA LEU A 496 -15.06 -5.81 14.24
C LEU A 496 -14.14 -5.95 15.46
N VAL A 497 -12.83 -6.03 15.23
CA VAL A 497 -11.82 -6.10 16.30
C VAL A 497 -11.02 -4.81 16.46
N GLY A 498 -11.10 -3.89 15.50
CA GLY A 498 -10.40 -2.61 15.51
C GLY A 498 -10.07 -2.12 14.10
N TYR A 499 -9.63 -0.86 13.99
CA TYR A 499 -9.18 -0.24 12.74
C TYR A 499 -7.68 -0.06 12.76
N GLY A 500 -6.94 -1.05 12.26
CA GLY A 500 -5.48 -1.07 12.27
C GLY A 500 -4.89 -2.35 11.69
N CYS A 501 -3.56 -2.42 11.62
CA CYS A 501 -2.83 -3.50 10.95
C CYS A 501 -3.09 -4.88 11.55
N THR A 502 -3.31 -4.97 12.87
CA THR A 502 -3.73 -6.19 13.59
C THR A 502 -2.97 -7.45 13.13
N THR A 503 -3.67 -8.53 12.75
CA THR A 503 -3.10 -9.80 12.32
C THR A 503 -2.11 -9.66 11.16
N CYS A 504 -2.27 -8.67 10.26
CA CYS A 504 -1.37 -8.47 9.11
C CYS A 504 0.09 -8.17 9.54
N ILE A 505 0.28 -7.46 10.66
CA ILE A 505 1.62 -7.17 11.20
C ILE A 505 2.08 -8.20 12.25
N GLY A 506 1.25 -9.18 12.58
CA GLY A 506 1.49 -10.14 13.66
C GLY A 506 0.86 -9.75 14.99
N ASN A 507 0.12 -8.65 15.05
CA ASN A 507 -0.67 -8.24 16.22
C ASN A 507 -1.98 -9.04 16.31
N SER A 508 -1.89 -10.36 16.12
CA SER A 508 -3.02 -11.30 16.14
C SER A 508 -3.51 -11.63 17.55
N GLY A 509 -2.77 -11.19 18.58
CA GLY A 509 -3.03 -11.53 19.99
C GLY A 509 -2.87 -13.02 20.29
N PRO A 510 -2.96 -13.43 21.57
CA PRO A 510 -2.79 -14.83 21.95
C PRO A 510 -3.96 -15.69 21.46
N LEU A 511 -3.70 -16.97 21.16
CA LEU A 511 -4.74 -17.99 21.17
C LEU A 511 -5.10 -18.33 22.63
N ALA A 512 -6.26 -18.95 22.84
CA ALA A 512 -6.63 -19.41 24.18
C ALA A 512 -5.55 -20.37 24.73
N GLU A 513 -5.16 -20.19 25.98
CA GLU A 513 -4.03 -20.91 26.60
C GLU A 513 -4.08 -22.44 26.40
N PRO A 514 -5.22 -23.15 26.57
CA PRO A 514 -5.28 -24.58 26.31
C PRO A 514 -4.99 -24.97 24.85
N ILE A 515 -5.36 -24.12 23.89
CA ILE A 515 -5.11 -24.33 22.46
C ILE A 515 -3.63 -24.10 22.16
N SER A 516 -3.06 -22.97 22.61
CA SER A 516 -1.63 -22.68 22.43
C SER A 516 -0.76 -23.77 23.06
N LYS A 517 -1.10 -24.24 24.27
CA LYS A 517 -0.42 -25.36 24.92
C LYS A 517 -0.50 -26.64 24.10
N ALA A 518 -1.69 -27.02 23.64
CA ALA A 518 -1.89 -28.21 22.82
C ALA A 518 -1.08 -28.17 21.51
N ILE A 519 -0.98 -27.01 20.86
CA ILE A 519 -0.16 -26.82 19.66
C ILE A 519 1.33 -26.98 19.99
N ASN A 520 1.83 -26.23 20.97
CA ASN A 520 3.26 -26.13 21.24
C ASN A 520 3.85 -27.41 21.85
N GLU A 521 3.16 -28.04 22.80
CA GLU A 521 3.64 -29.27 23.46
C GLU A 521 3.70 -30.47 22.51
N ASN A 522 2.85 -30.49 21.48
CA ASN A 522 2.79 -31.57 20.49
C ASN A 522 3.44 -31.17 19.15
N GLY A 523 3.94 -29.93 19.08
CA GLY A 523 4.58 -29.34 17.90
C GLY A 523 3.69 -29.30 16.65
N LEU A 524 2.36 -29.20 16.81
CA LEU A 524 1.40 -29.23 15.69
C LEU A 524 1.72 -28.16 14.63
N VAL A 525 1.44 -28.48 13.37
CA VAL A 525 1.48 -27.55 12.25
C VAL A 525 0.10 -26.91 12.12
N ALA A 526 -0.22 -26.02 13.05
CA ALA A 526 -1.44 -25.21 12.99
C ALA A 526 -1.37 -24.19 11.84
N ALA A 527 -2.53 -23.95 11.22
CA ALA A 527 -2.66 -23.08 10.07
C ALA A 527 -3.32 -21.73 10.41
N ALA A 528 -2.97 -20.69 9.64
CA ALA A 528 -3.71 -19.44 9.58
C ALA A 528 -4.04 -19.08 8.13
N VAL A 529 -5.22 -18.50 7.92
CA VAL A 529 -5.65 -17.94 6.64
C VAL A 529 -5.97 -16.47 6.86
N ILE A 530 -5.29 -15.59 6.13
CA ILE A 530 -5.42 -14.15 6.32
C ILE A 530 -5.51 -13.42 4.99
N SER A 531 -6.28 -12.33 4.92
CA SER A 531 -6.30 -11.44 3.75
C SER A 531 -5.15 -10.44 3.73
N GLY A 532 -3.98 -10.86 4.25
CA GLY A 532 -2.76 -10.06 4.32
C GLY A 532 -1.91 -10.13 3.04
N ASN A 533 -0.67 -9.66 3.17
CA ASN A 533 0.35 -9.70 2.11
C ASN A 533 1.63 -10.47 2.52
N ARG A 534 1.81 -10.79 3.81
CA ARG A 534 2.97 -11.52 4.33
C ARG A 534 2.56 -12.69 5.20
N ASN A 535 3.21 -13.82 4.96
CA ASN A 535 2.92 -15.12 5.59
C ASN A 535 4.19 -15.88 5.99
N PHE A 536 5.28 -15.17 6.27
CA PHE A 536 6.51 -15.78 6.78
C PHE A 536 6.25 -16.53 8.10
N GLU A 537 6.98 -17.62 8.33
CA GLU A 537 6.87 -18.39 9.59
C GLU A 537 7.14 -17.47 10.80
N GLY A 538 6.25 -17.50 11.80
CA GLY A 538 6.30 -16.63 12.98
C GLY A 538 5.81 -15.19 12.77
N ARG A 539 5.44 -14.79 11.55
CA ARG A 539 4.91 -13.44 11.27
C ARG A 539 3.48 -13.24 11.77
N VAL A 540 2.60 -14.21 11.55
CA VAL A 540 1.15 -14.05 11.80
C VAL A 540 0.83 -14.27 13.29
N SER A 541 1.31 -15.36 13.86
CA SER A 541 1.25 -15.67 15.28
C SER A 541 2.38 -16.65 15.62
N PRO A 542 2.91 -16.65 16.86
CA PRO A 542 3.88 -17.66 17.30
C PRO A 542 3.31 -19.08 17.31
N ASP A 543 1.99 -19.25 17.41
CA ASP A 543 1.32 -20.56 17.47
C ASP A 543 1.05 -21.18 16.08
N VAL A 544 1.26 -20.45 14.98
CA VAL A 544 0.91 -20.92 13.62
C VAL A 544 2.14 -20.98 12.72
N ARG A 545 2.35 -22.17 12.14
CA ARG A 545 3.55 -22.47 11.32
C ARG A 545 3.24 -22.54 9.83
N ALA A 546 1.98 -22.68 9.46
CA ALA A 546 1.50 -22.66 8.08
C ALA A 546 0.57 -21.46 7.87
N ASN A 547 0.96 -20.51 7.04
CA ASN A 547 0.24 -19.27 6.85
C ASN A 547 -0.13 -19.09 5.38
N PHE A 548 -1.41 -18.92 5.10
CA PHE A 548 -1.92 -18.73 3.75
C PHE A 548 -2.52 -17.34 3.59
N LEU A 549 -2.11 -16.67 2.51
CA LEU A 549 -2.75 -15.44 2.03
C LEU A 549 -3.93 -15.83 1.14
N ALA A 550 -5.10 -15.25 1.38
CA ALA A 550 -6.30 -15.53 0.61
C ALA A 550 -7.18 -14.28 0.46
N SER A 551 -8.11 -14.28 -0.49
CA SER A 551 -9.11 -13.22 -0.58
C SER A 551 -10.03 -13.23 0.63
N PRO A 552 -10.56 -12.10 1.11
CA PRO A 552 -11.54 -12.06 2.21
C PRO A 552 -12.70 -13.08 2.19
N PRO A 553 -13.31 -13.45 1.04
CA PRO A 553 -14.36 -14.48 1.01
C PRO A 553 -13.87 -15.95 1.14
N LEU A 554 -12.57 -16.21 0.99
CA LEU A 554 -11.95 -17.53 1.20
C LEU A 554 -11.46 -17.65 2.64
#